data_AF-A0A7J7E659-F1
#
_entry.id   AF-A0A7J7E659-F1
#
_cell.length_a   1.000
_cell.length_b   1.000
_cell.length_c   1.000
_cell.angle_alpha   90.00
_cell.angle_beta   90.00
_cell.angle_gamma   90.00
#
_symmetry.space_group_name_H-M   'P 1'
#
loop_
_entity.id
_entity.type
_entity.pdbx_description
1 polymer ?
#
loop_
_entity_poly.entity_id
_entity_poly.type
_entity_poly.pdbx_seq_one_letter_code
_entity_poly.pdbx_strand_id
1 'polypeptide(L)'
;TTDPVVVLVLCLSCLLLLSLRKQSSRKGNLPPGPTPLPVIGNILQLDVKDISKSLSNLSKAYGPVFTVYLGLEPTVVLHGYEAVKEALIDLREEFSGKRQFSRIVFSNGKKWKEIRRFSLMTLRNFGMGKRSVEDRVQEEACCLVDELRKTN
;
A
#
# COMPACT_ATOMS: atom_id res chain seq x y z
N THR A 1 46.07 12.60 16.68
CA THR A 1 45.31 12.28 15.45
C THR A 1 44.19 11.36 15.85
N THR A 2 42.93 11.80 15.81
CA THR A 2 41.81 10.88 16.07
C THR A 2 41.73 9.90 14.92
N ASP A 3 41.78 8.61 15.24
CA ASP A 3 41.69 7.53 14.26
C ASP A 3 40.39 7.69 13.43
N PRO A 4 40.45 7.71 12.09
CA PRO A 4 39.26 7.81 11.25
C PRO A 4 38.18 6.76 11.58
N VAL A 5 38.57 5.60 12.11
CA VAL A 5 37.65 4.56 12.57
C VAL A 5 36.84 5.02 13.79
N VAL A 6 37.47 5.70 14.75
CA VAL A 6 36.81 6.20 15.97
C VAL A 6 35.80 7.29 15.60
N VAL A 7 36.15 8.17 14.67
CA VAL A 7 35.23 9.20 14.15
C VAL A 7 34.02 8.55 13.46
N LEU A 8 34.25 7.54 12.62
CA LEU A 8 33.16 6.82 11.93
C LEU A 8 32.21 6.15 12.93
N VAL A 9 32.74 5.47 13.94
CA VAL A 9 31.94 4.79 14.98
C VAL A 9 31.10 5.80 15.78
N LEU A 10 31.70 6.93 16.17
CA LEU A 10 30.98 8.00 16.87
C LEU A 10 29.86 8.58 15.98
N CYS A 11 30.14 8.85 14.70
CA CYS A 11 29.12 9.32 13.76
C CYS A 11 27.97 8.32 13.60
N LEU A 12 28.26 7.03 13.42
CA LEU A 12 27.23 6.00 13.29
C LEU A 12 26.39 5.86 14.57
N SER A 13 27.04 5.91 15.75
CA SER A 13 26.35 5.86 17.04
C SER A 13 25.42 7.07 17.24
N CYS A 14 25.88 8.27 16.88
CA CYS A 14 25.06 9.48 16.91
C CYS A 14 23.87 9.38 15.95
N LEU A 15 24.08 8.93 14.71
CA LEU A 15 23.01 8.73 13.74
C LEU A 15 21.98 7.70 14.23
N LEU A 16 22.44 6.62 14.86
CA LEU A 16 21.57 5.60 15.44
C LEU A 16 20.71 6.17 16.57
N LEU A 17 21.32 6.91 17.51
CA LEU A 17 20.62 7.56 18.62
C LEU A 17 19.58 8.58 18.13
N LEU A 18 19.93 9.39 17.12
CA LEU A 18 19.00 10.33 16.49
C LEU A 18 17.84 9.60 15.81
N SER A 19 18.11 8.49 15.14
CA SER A 19 17.09 7.65 14.51
C SER A 19 16.11 7.07 15.53
N LEU A 20 16.62 6.52 16.63
CA LEU A 20 15.80 5.97 17.72
C LEU A 20 14.94 7.05 18.40
N ARG A 21 15.51 8.24 18.66
CA ARG A 21 14.75 9.37 19.22
C ARG A 21 13.63 9.82 18.29
N LYS A 22 13.92 9.94 16.99
CA LYS A 22 12.93 10.31 15.96
C LYS A 22 11.82 9.27 15.85
N GLN A 23 12.17 7.99 15.94
CA GLN A 23 11.22 6.88 15.88
C GLN A 23 10.31 6.84 17.12
N SER A 24 10.86 7.08 18.31
CA SER A 24 10.07 7.19 19.55
C SER A 24 9.09 8.37 19.50
N SER A 25 9.52 9.54 19.00
CA SER A 25 8.64 10.70 18.85
C SER A 25 7.52 10.46 17.82
N ARG A 26 7.78 9.66 16.78
CA ARG A 26 6.79 9.27 15.76
C ARG A 26 5.79 8.20 16.22
N LYS A 27 6.02 7.55 17.38
CA LYS A 27 5.21 6.40 17.80
C LYS A 27 3.77 6.79 18.19
N GLY A 28 3.54 8.04 18.61
CA GLY A 28 2.21 8.68 18.71
C GLY A 28 1.06 7.82 19.27
N ASN A 29 -0.18 8.17 18.89
CA ASN A 29 -1.38 7.36 19.16
C ASN A 29 -1.60 6.27 18.09
N LEU A 30 -0.52 5.69 17.56
CA LEU A 30 -0.63 4.69 16.51
C LEU A 30 -1.09 3.35 17.08
N PRO A 31 -1.84 2.54 16.30
CA PRO A 31 -2.17 1.16 16.67
C PRO A 31 -0.91 0.35 17.00
N PRO A 32 -1.04 -0.70 17.82
CA PRO A 32 0.09 -1.56 18.21
C PRO A 32 0.73 -2.21 16.97
N GLY A 33 1.98 -2.67 17.10
CA GLY A 33 2.68 -3.31 16.00
C GLY A 33 4.09 -3.76 16.36
N PRO A 34 4.74 -4.52 15.48
CA PRO A 34 6.10 -5.00 15.70
C PRO A 34 7.08 -3.84 15.81
N THR A 35 8.03 -3.95 16.75
CA THR A 35 9.03 -2.92 16.97
C THR A 35 9.89 -2.74 15.71
N PRO A 36 9.87 -1.54 15.10
CA PRO A 36 10.59 -1.28 13.86
C PRO A 36 12.11 -1.16 14.07
N LEU A 37 12.89 -1.62 13.08
CA LEU A 37 14.33 -1.40 13.06
C LEU A 37 14.67 0.04 12.65
N PRO A 38 15.84 0.57 13.07
CA PRO A 38 16.30 1.88 12.62
C PRO A 38 16.40 1.95 11.10
N VAL A 39 15.92 3.05 10.50
CA VAL A 39 15.95 3.35 9.05
C VAL A 39 15.07 2.44 8.18
N ILE A 40 15.17 1.13 8.32
CA ILE A 40 14.54 0.13 7.45
C ILE A 40 13.13 -0.24 7.93
N GLY A 41 12.79 0.02 9.19
CA GLY A 41 11.47 -0.28 9.73
C GLY A 41 11.26 -1.78 9.93
N ASN A 42 10.09 -2.29 9.52
CA ASN A 42 9.74 -3.71 9.61
C ASN A 42 9.99 -4.47 8.30
N ILE A 43 10.65 -3.88 7.30
CA ILE A 43 10.85 -4.55 5.99
C ILE A 43 11.55 -5.91 6.13
N LEU A 44 12.56 -6.01 7.00
CA LEU A 44 13.26 -7.28 7.25
C LEU A 44 12.45 -8.30 8.07
N GLN A 45 11.38 -7.84 8.73
CA GLN A 45 10.49 -8.68 9.52
C GLN A 45 9.29 -9.18 8.68
N LEU A 46 9.16 -8.72 7.43
CA LEU A 46 8.12 -9.12 6.50
C LEU A 46 8.73 -10.00 5.41
N ASP A 47 8.09 -11.12 5.11
CA ASP A 47 8.43 -11.89 3.92
C ASP A 47 7.87 -11.16 2.69
N VAL A 48 8.77 -10.56 1.90
CA VAL A 48 8.41 -9.79 0.70
C VAL A 48 7.83 -10.69 -0.39
N LYS A 49 8.13 -12.01 -0.37
CA LYS A 49 7.55 -12.97 -1.32
C LYS A 49 6.10 -13.30 -0.98
N ASP A 50 5.74 -13.23 0.30
CA ASP A 50 4.38 -13.46 0.79
C ASP A 50 4.00 -12.46 1.89
N ILE A 51 3.80 -11.21 1.46
CA ILE A 51 3.42 -10.10 2.34
C ILE A 51 2.05 -10.37 2.97
N SER A 52 1.12 -10.98 2.22
CA SER A 52 -0.23 -11.28 2.70
C SER A 52 -0.18 -12.20 3.93
N LYS A 53 0.56 -13.31 3.83
CA LYS A 53 0.74 -14.24 4.96
C LYS A 53 1.47 -13.60 6.13
N SER A 54 2.50 -12.79 5.86
CA SER A 54 3.23 -12.05 6.90
C SER A 54 2.31 -11.11 7.68
N LEU A 55 1.49 -10.33 6.98
CA LEU A 55 0.50 -9.44 7.59
C LEU A 55 -0.60 -10.21 8.34
N SER A 56 -1.02 -11.37 7.83
CA SER A 56 -1.99 -12.24 8.50
C SER A 56 -1.42 -12.85 9.79
N ASN A 57 -0.12 -13.16 9.83
CA ASN A 57 0.52 -13.61 11.06
C ASN A 57 0.66 -12.48 12.08
N LEU A 58 0.97 -11.26 11.63
CA LEU A 58 0.99 -10.08 12.50
C LEU A 58 -0.40 -9.75 13.05
N SER A 59 -1.48 -9.91 12.26
CA SER A 59 -2.83 -9.64 12.74
C SER A 59 -3.26 -10.60 13.86
N LYS A 60 -2.76 -11.84 13.87
CA LYS A 60 -2.95 -12.78 14.99
C LYS A 60 -2.28 -12.31 16.29
N ALA A 61 -1.16 -11.59 16.20
CA ALA A 61 -0.39 -11.14 17.35
C ALA A 61 -0.82 -9.74 17.85
N TYR A 62 -1.15 -8.83 16.94
CA TYR A 62 -1.42 -7.41 17.25
C TYR A 62 -2.89 -7.02 17.07
N GLY A 63 -3.73 -7.93 16.57
CA GLY A 63 -5.14 -7.69 16.31
C GLY A 63 -5.44 -7.22 14.89
N PRO A 64 -6.72 -6.90 14.59
CA PRO A 64 -7.18 -6.56 13.25
C PRO A 64 -6.68 -5.20 12.74
N VAL A 65 -6.21 -4.31 13.63
CA VAL A 65 -5.68 -2.99 13.28
C VAL A 65 -4.31 -2.83 13.93
N PHE A 66 -3.26 -2.75 13.12
CA PHE A 66 -1.88 -2.70 13.60
C PHE A 66 -0.99 -1.85 12.70
N THR A 67 0.15 -1.40 13.22
CA THR A 67 1.09 -0.54 12.49
C THR A 67 2.33 -1.31 12.06
N VAL A 68 2.71 -1.17 10.79
CA VAL A 68 4.01 -1.59 10.26
C VAL A 68 4.74 -0.39 9.65
N TYR A 69 6.06 -0.35 9.78
CA TYR A 69 6.91 0.69 9.23
C TYR A 69 7.57 0.19 7.95
N LEU A 70 7.31 0.85 6.83
CA LEU A 70 8.01 0.60 5.57
C LEU A 70 9.11 1.65 5.44
N GLY A 71 10.34 1.29 5.84
CA GLY A 71 11.39 2.27 6.07
C GLY A 71 11.06 3.14 7.29
N LEU A 72 10.96 4.45 7.08
CA LEU A 72 10.61 5.43 8.12
C LEU A 72 9.12 5.80 8.14
N GLU A 73 8.33 5.27 7.20
CA GLU A 73 6.93 5.63 7.02
C GLU A 73 6.01 4.64 7.75
N PRO A 74 5.20 5.11 8.74
CA PRO A 74 4.21 4.26 9.39
C PRO A 74 3.06 3.93 8.43
N THR A 75 2.63 2.68 8.46
CA THR A 75 1.51 2.14 7.69
C THR A 75 0.58 1.38 8.60
N VAL A 76 -0.65 1.88 8.75
CA VAL A 76 -1.71 1.15 9.44
C VAL A 76 -2.27 0.09 8.50
N VAL A 77 -2.29 -1.15 8.98
CA VAL A 77 -2.84 -2.32 8.28
C VAL A 77 -4.18 -2.65 8.91
N LEU A 78 -5.19 -2.81 8.05
CA LEU A 78 -6.53 -3.26 8.42
C LEU A 78 -6.69 -4.70 7.93
N HIS A 79 -6.97 -5.62 8.84
CA HIS A 79 -7.07 -7.04 8.55
C HIS A 79 -8.39 -7.61 9.06
N GLY A 80 -9.11 -8.29 8.17
CA GLY A 80 -10.43 -8.86 8.45
C GLY A 80 -11.58 -7.97 7.98
N TYR A 81 -12.75 -8.58 7.80
CA TYR A 81 -13.90 -7.93 7.19
C TYR A 81 -14.36 -6.70 7.96
N GLU A 82 -14.56 -6.81 9.28
CA GLU A 82 -15.11 -5.72 10.10
C GLU A 82 -14.22 -4.46 10.07
N ALA A 83 -12.91 -4.62 10.31
CA ALA A 83 -11.97 -3.50 10.30
C ALA A 83 -11.86 -2.82 8.93
N VAL A 84 -11.92 -3.60 7.84
CA VAL A 84 -11.89 -3.06 6.47
C VAL A 84 -13.20 -2.37 6.12
N LYS A 85 -14.34 -2.94 6.52
CA LYS A 85 -15.68 -2.38 6.30
C LYS A 85 -15.82 -1.05 7.02
N GLU A 86 -15.51 -1.01 8.31
CA GLU A 86 -15.60 0.19 9.14
C GLU A 86 -14.77 1.33 8.53
N ALA A 87 -13.51 1.08 8.20
CA ALA A 87 -12.64 2.11 7.65
C ALA A 87 -13.04 2.57 6.23
N LEU A 88 -13.32 1.64 5.30
CA LEU A 88 -13.50 1.98 3.89
C LEU A 88 -14.95 2.32 3.50
N ILE A 89 -15.92 1.96 4.34
CA ILE A 89 -17.34 2.22 4.10
C ILE A 89 -17.87 3.25 5.11
N ASP A 90 -17.76 2.96 6.40
CA ASP A 90 -18.37 3.80 7.44
C ASP A 90 -17.59 5.11 7.64
N LEU A 91 -16.25 5.04 7.61
CA LEU A 91 -15.34 6.19 7.68
C LEU A 91 -14.76 6.60 6.31
N ARG A 92 -15.51 6.34 5.22
CA ARG A 92 -15.05 6.50 3.84
C ARG A 92 -14.38 7.84 3.55
N GLU A 93 -14.92 8.96 4.03
CA GLU A 93 -14.36 10.27 3.72
C GLU A 93 -12.97 10.47 4.34
N GLU A 94 -12.74 9.97 5.56
CA GLU A 94 -11.46 10.02 6.26
C GLU A 94 -10.42 9.11 5.59
N PHE A 95 -10.84 7.92 5.14
CA PHE A 95 -9.98 6.96 4.43
C PHE A 95 -9.96 7.13 2.90
N SER A 96 -10.55 8.20 2.37
CA SER A 96 -10.59 8.46 0.92
C SER A 96 -9.25 8.93 0.35
N GLY A 97 -8.31 9.33 1.22
CA GLY A 97 -6.98 9.76 0.85
C GLY A 97 -6.16 8.63 0.23
N LYS A 98 -5.56 8.86 -0.94
CA LYS A 98 -4.68 7.88 -1.60
C LYS A 98 -3.23 8.22 -1.35
N ARG A 99 -2.38 7.19 -1.23
CA ARG A 99 -0.93 7.38 -1.24
C ARG A 99 -0.51 7.92 -2.61
N GLN A 100 0.33 8.96 -2.64
CA GLN A 100 0.90 9.53 -3.87
C GLN A 100 1.92 8.57 -4.50
N PHE A 101 1.45 7.52 -5.16
CA PHE A 101 2.28 6.77 -6.12
C PHE A 101 1.89 7.22 -7.52
N SER A 102 2.68 8.03 -8.20
CA SER A 102 2.33 8.69 -9.47
C SER A 102 1.60 7.78 -10.49
N ARG A 103 0.28 7.97 -10.67
CA ARG A 103 -0.60 7.64 -11.83
C ARG A 103 -2.05 7.98 -11.48
N ILE A 104 -2.95 8.06 -12.47
CA ILE A 104 -4.38 8.44 -12.32
C ILE A 104 -5.07 7.77 -11.11
N VAL A 105 -4.74 6.51 -10.85
CA VAL A 105 -5.21 5.70 -9.71
C VAL A 105 -4.87 6.30 -8.34
N PHE A 106 -3.81 7.11 -8.24
CA PHE A 106 -3.22 7.63 -7.01
C PHE A 106 -3.19 9.18 -6.96
N SER A 107 -3.92 9.84 -7.87
CA SER A 107 -4.24 11.26 -7.69
C SER A 107 -5.12 11.45 -6.45
N ASN A 108 -5.02 12.61 -5.79
CA ASN A 108 -5.78 12.92 -4.57
C ASN A 108 -6.78 14.06 -4.78
N GLY A 109 -7.77 14.11 -3.89
CA GLY A 109 -8.69 15.24 -3.76
C GLY A 109 -9.50 15.55 -5.02
N LYS A 110 -9.66 16.84 -5.32
CA LYS A 110 -10.50 17.35 -6.44
C LYS A 110 -10.07 16.78 -7.80
N LYS A 111 -8.74 16.73 -8.06
CA LYS A 111 -8.18 16.17 -9.30
C LYS A 111 -8.60 14.72 -9.53
N TRP A 112 -8.56 13.90 -8.48
CA TRP A 112 -9.01 12.51 -8.59
C TRP A 112 -10.52 12.41 -8.83
N LYS A 113 -11.32 13.20 -8.11
CA LYS A 113 -12.78 13.22 -8.27
C LYS A 113 -13.17 13.58 -9.71
N GLU A 114 -12.52 14.59 -10.29
CA GLU A 114 -12.73 15.03 -11.67
C GLU A 114 -12.31 13.97 -12.68
N ILE A 115 -11.07 13.45 -12.60
CA ILE A 115 -10.59 12.43 -13.54
C ILE A 115 -11.44 11.16 -13.45
N ARG A 116 -11.77 10.69 -12.23
CA ARG A 116 -12.63 9.51 -12.04
C ARG A 116 -14.00 9.72 -12.68
N ARG A 117 -14.64 10.88 -12.45
CA ARG A 117 -15.96 11.17 -13.01
C ARG A 117 -15.90 11.20 -14.53
N PHE A 118 -14.92 11.90 -15.10
CA PHE A 118 -14.71 11.97 -16.54
C PHE A 118 -14.47 10.58 -17.15
N SER A 119 -13.51 9.81 -16.62
CA SER A 119 -13.20 8.47 -17.13
C SER A 119 -14.39 7.52 -17.05
N LEU A 120 -15.14 7.49 -15.94
CA LEU A 120 -16.31 6.62 -15.82
C LEU A 120 -17.43 7.02 -16.79
N MET A 121 -17.63 8.32 -17.02
CA MET A 121 -18.59 8.81 -18.00
C MET A 121 -18.18 8.42 -19.42
N THR A 122 -16.92 8.66 -19.78
CA THR A 122 -16.36 8.31 -21.09
C THR A 122 -16.45 6.80 -21.34
N LEU A 123 -16.11 5.95 -20.36
CA LEU A 123 -16.24 4.50 -20.48
C LEU A 123 -17.70 4.06 -20.70
N ARG A 124 -18.66 4.63 -19.96
CA ARG A 124 -20.10 4.35 -20.18
C ARG A 124 -20.58 4.82 -21.55
N ASN A 125 -20.08 5.95 -22.03
CA ASN A 125 -20.39 6.46 -23.38
C ASN A 125 -19.85 5.53 -24.47
N PHE A 126 -18.66 4.95 -24.28
CA PHE A 126 -18.08 3.91 -25.14
C PHE A 126 -18.71 2.52 -24.96
N GLY A 127 -19.78 2.40 -24.18
CA GLY A 127 -20.57 1.18 -24.07
C GLY A 127 -20.20 0.26 -22.91
N MET A 128 -19.36 0.69 -21.96
CA MET A 128 -19.10 -0.08 -20.74
C MET A 128 -20.41 -0.35 -19.99
N GLY A 129 -20.74 -1.63 -19.81
CA GLY A 129 -22.01 -2.08 -19.22
C GLY A 129 -23.18 -2.16 -20.21
N LYS A 130 -22.92 -2.07 -21.53
CA LYS A 130 -23.90 -2.29 -22.60
C LYS A 130 -23.50 -3.50 -23.44
N ARG A 131 -24.47 -4.05 -24.20
CA ARG A 131 -24.26 -5.18 -25.11
C ARG A 131 -23.14 -4.93 -26.14
N SER A 132 -22.93 -3.69 -26.57
CA SER A 132 -21.84 -3.37 -27.51
C SER A 132 -20.44 -3.70 -27.00
N VAL A 133 -20.19 -3.64 -25.69
CA VAL A 133 -18.90 -4.08 -25.10
C VAL A 133 -18.89 -5.59 -24.87
N GLU A 134 -20.03 -6.19 -24.56
CA GLU A 134 -20.18 -7.66 -24.49
C GLU A 134 -19.84 -8.31 -25.84
N ASP A 135 -20.38 -7.78 -26.94
CA ASP A 135 -20.11 -8.26 -28.30
C ASP A 135 -18.62 -8.20 -28.63
N ARG A 136 -17.95 -7.10 -28.26
CA ARG A 136 -16.50 -6.94 -28.45
C ARG A 136 -15.68 -7.91 -27.58
N VAL A 137 -16.10 -8.14 -26.34
CA VAL A 137 -15.45 -9.12 -25.46
C VAL A 137 -15.58 -10.53 -26.05
N GLN A 138 -16.73 -10.86 -26.62
CA GLN A 138 -16.95 -12.15 -27.27
C GLN A 138 -16.12 -12.30 -28.55
N GLU A 139 -16.02 -11.24 -29.37
CA GLU A 139 -15.15 -11.21 -30.56
C GLU A 139 -13.68 -11.48 -30.19
N GLU A 140 -13.14 -10.76 -29.20
CA GLU A 140 -11.76 -10.96 -28.73
C GLU A 140 -11.56 -12.35 -28.13
N ALA A 141 -12.58 -12.92 -27.48
CA ALA A 141 -12.52 -14.30 -26.98
C ALA A 141 -12.45 -15.33 -28.11
N CYS A 142 -13.18 -15.12 -29.21
CA CYS A 142 -13.08 -15.97 -30.41
C CYS A 142 -11.68 -15.88 -31.02
N CYS A 143 -11.15 -14.67 -31.20
CA CYS A 143 -9.78 -14.45 -31.69
C CYS A 143 -8.74 -15.15 -30.80
N LEU A 144 -8.89 -15.07 -29.48
CA LEU A 144 -8.02 -15.76 -28.53
C LEU A 144 -8.06 -17.29 -28.71
N VAL A 145 -9.24 -17.87 -28.88
CA VAL A 145 -9.41 -19.32 -29.12
C VAL A 145 -8.73 -19.73 -30.42
N ASP A 146 -8.87 -18.94 -31.48
CA ASP A 146 -8.24 -19.24 -32.77
C ASP A 146 -6.71 -19.17 -32.70
N GLU A 147 -6.15 -18.21 -31.96
CA GLU A 147 -4.69 -18.15 -31.72
C GLU A 147 -4.17 -19.32 -30.87
N LEU A 148 -4.93 -19.75 -29.85
CA LEU A 148 -4.58 -20.94 -29.05
C LEU A 148 -4.61 -22.23 -29.86
N ARG A 149 -5.47 -22.31 -30.89
CA ARG A 149 -5.52 -23.45 -31.82
C ARG A 149 -4.35 -23.49 -32.79
N LYS A 150 -3.76 -22.32 -33.13
CA LYS A 150 -2.57 -22.23 -34.00
C LYS A 150 -1.26 -22.54 -33.27
N THR A 151 -1.25 -22.44 -31.94
CA THR A 151 -0.07 -22.68 -31.09
C THR A 151 0.04 -24.12 -30.57
N ASN A 152 -0.96 -24.98 -30.83
CA ASN A 152 -0.89 -26.43 -30.69
C ASN A 152 -0.75 -27.10 -32.06
#